data_AF-A0A2R6GY87-F1
#
_entry.id   AF-A0A2R6GY87-F1
#
_cell.length_a   1.000
_cell.length_b   1.000
_cell.length_c   1.000
_cell.angle_alpha   90.00
_cell.angle_beta   90.00
_cell.angle_gamma   90.00
#
_symmetry.space_group_name_H-M   'P 1'
#
loop_
_entity.id
_entity.type
_entity.pdbx_description
1 polymer ?
#
loop_
_entity_poly.entity_id
_entity_poly.type
_entity_poly.pdbx_seq_one_letter_code
_entity_poly.pdbx_strand_id
1 'polypeptide(L)'
;MAEYYSSFERGNWRWLLQRLTAVFLIGVLAFHFMLLHFVNHAAEITFMGTQARMSQVGYFATMVLFLVTATFHGVNGVYNALINQGLTGTRKAAVKWILVIAGAALIVQGIRVAVAMTNLL
;
A
#
# COMPACT_ATOMS: atom_id res chain seq x y z
N MET A 1 18.34 -0.49 -31.58
CA MET A 1 17.88 -1.25 -30.40
C MET A 1 17.24 -0.25 -29.45
N ALA A 2 16.00 -0.46 -29.02
CA ALA A 2 15.39 0.42 -28.02
C ALA A 2 16.07 0.16 -26.67
N GLU A 3 16.71 1.19 -26.11
CA GLU A 3 17.32 1.10 -24.77
C GLU A 3 16.24 0.78 -23.73
N TYR A 4 16.42 -0.32 -23.00
CA TYR A 4 15.53 -0.72 -21.91
C TYR A 4 15.84 0.15 -20.67
N TYR A 5 15.17 1.30 -20.58
CA TYR A 5 15.23 2.15 -19.39
C TYR A 5 14.30 1.59 -18.30
N SER A 6 14.84 0.69 -17.47
CA SER A 6 14.18 0.31 -16.22
C SER A 6 14.72 1.13 -15.07
N SER A 7 13.85 1.80 -14.33
CA SER A 7 14.18 2.48 -13.06
C SER A 7 14.50 1.50 -11.93
N PHE A 8 14.42 0.20 -12.17
CA PHE A 8 14.87 -0.87 -11.28
C PHE A 8 16.29 -1.32 -11.65
N GLU A 9 17.26 -0.43 -11.53
CA GLU A 9 18.66 -0.86 -11.47
C GLU A 9 18.86 -1.75 -10.24
N ARG A 10 19.43 -2.94 -10.44
CA ARG A 10 19.79 -3.84 -9.34
C ARG A 10 20.76 -3.09 -8.42
N GLY A 11 20.43 -2.99 -7.12
CA GLY A 11 21.25 -2.30 -6.11
C GLY A 11 20.64 -1.01 -5.53
N ASN A 12 19.51 -0.51 -6.06
CA ASN A 12 18.83 0.65 -5.49
C ASN A 12 17.85 0.28 -4.35
N TRP A 13 17.76 1.12 -3.32
CA TRP A 13 16.79 1.00 -2.22
C TRP A 13 15.34 0.83 -2.67
N ARG A 14 14.93 1.50 -3.75
CA ARG A 14 13.57 1.34 -4.29
C ARG A 14 13.30 -0.08 -4.80
N TRP A 15 14.31 -0.73 -5.34
CA TRP A 15 14.22 -2.13 -5.78
C TRP A 15 14.11 -3.07 -4.58
N LEU A 16 14.95 -2.88 -3.56
CA LEU A 16 14.93 -3.69 -2.35
C LEU A 16 13.58 -3.58 -1.62
N LEU A 17 13.11 -2.35 -1.39
CA LEU A 17 11.83 -2.09 -0.73
C LEU A 17 10.65 -2.68 -1.51
N GLN A 18 10.69 -2.67 -2.85
CA GLN A 18 9.64 -3.33 -3.66
C GLN A 18 9.55 -4.83 -3.37
N ARG A 19 10.69 -5.52 -3.19
CA ARG A 19 10.73 -6.95 -2.90
C ARG A 19 10.32 -7.27 -1.47
N LEU A 20 10.82 -6.51 -0.50
CA LEU A 20 10.45 -6.69 0.90
C LEU A 20 8.95 -6.46 1.12
N THR A 21 8.40 -5.39 0.53
CA THR A 21 6.95 -5.14 0.59
C THR A 21 6.17 -6.22 -0.15
N ALA A 22 6.63 -6.74 -1.28
CA ALA A 22 5.95 -7.84 -1.98
C ALA A 22 5.79 -9.08 -1.08
N VAL A 23 6.86 -9.51 -0.43
CA VAL A 23 6.85 -10.70 0.44
C VAL A 23 5.91 -10.48 1.63
N PHE A 24 6.00 -9.32 2.28
CA PHE A 24 5.08 -8.94 3.36
C PHE A 24 3.62 -8.93 2.90
N LEU A 25 3.34 -8.33 1.74
CA LEU A 25 2.00 -8.17 1.20
C LEU A 25 1.35 -9.50 0.82
N ILE A 26 2.10 -10.51 0.38
CA ILE A 26 1.55 -11.85 0.12
C ILE A 26 0.88 -12.40 1.39
N GLY A 27 1.56 -12.35 2.52
CA GLY A 27 1.03 -12.85 3.79
C GLY A 27 -0.16 -12.01 4.29
N VAL A 28 0.00 -10.68 4.33
CA VAL A 28 -1.02 -9.82 4.92
C VAL A 28 -2.26 -9.66 4.05
N LEU A 29 -2.12 -9.64 2.72
CA LEU A 29 -3.27 -9.64 1.81
C LEU A 29 -4.05 -10.96 1.93
N ALA A 30 -3.35 -12.11 1.99
CA ALA A 30 -4.00 -13.39 2.21
C ALA A 30 -4.75 -13.42 3.55
N PHE A 31 -4.12 -12.98 4.64
CA PHE A 31 -4.77 -12.83 5.95
C PHE A 31 -6.02 -11.93 5.86
N HIS A 32 -5.91 -10.77 5.23
CA HIS A 32 -6.99 -9.81 5.09
C HIS A 32 -8.18 -10.39 4.31
N PHE A 33 -7.91 -11.08 3.20
CA PHE A 33 -8.94 -11.77 2.43
C PHE A 33 -9.58 -12.90 3.22
N MET A 34 -8.81 -13.78 3.86
CA MET A 34 -9.37 -14.84 4.70
C MET A 34 -10.29 -14.27 5.78
N LEU A 35 -9.85 -13.22 6.48
CA LEU A 35 -10.62 -12.64 7.57
C LEU A 35 -11.91 -11.94 7.12
N LEU A 36 -11.87 -11.14 6.04
CA LEU A 36 -13.00 -10.29 5.63
C LEU A 36 -13.81 -10.83 4.45
N HIS A 37 -13.40 -11.93 3.84
CA HIS A 37 -14.16 -12.59 2.77
C HIS A 37 -14.67 -13.97 3.18
N PHE A 38 -14.06 -14.63 4.18
CA PHE A 38 -14.43 -15.99 4.59
C PHE A 38 -14.83 -16.11 6.06
N VAL A 39 -14.24 -15.33 6.97
CA VAL A 39 -14.59 -15.37 8.40
C VAL A 39 -15.66 -14.34 8.76
N ASN A 40 -15.52 -13.10 8.28
CA ASN A 40 -16.48 -12.02 8.49
C ASN A 40 -16.94 -11.56 7.11
N HIS A 41 -18.07 -12.06 6.62
CA HIS A 41 -18.51 -11.74 5.27
C HIS A 41 -18.86 -10.26 5.14
N ALA A 42 -18.72 -9.69 3.95
CA ALA A 42 -18.92 -8.25 3.72
C ALA A 42 -20.28 -7.73 4.22
N ALA A 43 -21.34 -8.55 4.10
CA ALA A 43 -22.70 -8.21 4.58
C ALA A 43 -22.81 -8.12 6.11
N GLU A 44 -21.88 -8.73 6.84
CA GLU A 44 -21.87 -8.83 8.30
C GLU A 44 -20.94 -7.79 8.95
N ILE A 45 -20.21 -7.01 8.14
CA ILE A 45 -19.29 -5.99 8.63
C ILE A 45 -20.08 -4.83 9.22
N THR A 46 -19.98 -4.66 10.54
CA THR A 46 -20.54 -3.52 11.27
C THR A 46 -19.45 -2.56 11.73
N PHE A 47 -19.85 -1.34 12.08
CA PHE A 47 -18.96 -0.35 12.70
C PHE A 47 -18.35 -0.90 14.00
N MET A 48 -19.19 -1.43 14.89
CA MET A 48 -18.75 -1.98 16.18
C MET A 48 -17.82 -3.17 16.01
N GLY A 49 -18.09 -4.06 15.05
CA GLY A 49 -17.19 -5.19 14.74
C GLY A 49 -15.83 -4.75 14.20
N THR A 50 -15.81 -3.69 13.38
CA THR A 50 -14.55 -3.08 12.92
C THR A 50 -13.78 -2.46 14.07
N GLN A 51 -14.46 -1.72 14.95
CA GLN A 51 -13.85 -1.12 16.13
C GLN A 51 -13.23 -2.20 17.03
N ALA A 52 -13.97 -3.28 17.32
CA ALA A 52 -13.49 -4.38 18.16
C ALA A 52 -12.19 -5.01 17.62
N ARG A 53 -12.05 -5.17 16.29
CA ARG A 53 -10.81 -5.68 15.67
C ARG A 53 -9.69 -4.64 15.71
N MET A 54 -9.98 -3.39 15.33
CA MET A 54 -9.00 -2.30 15.32
C MET A 54 -8.51 -1.90 16.73
N SER A 55 -9.25 -2.26 17.78
CA SER A 55 -8.84 -2.16 19.18
C SER A 55 -7.82 -3.23 19.61
N GLN A 56 -7.55 -4.25 18.79
CA GLN A 56 -6.47 -5.19 19.05
C GLN A 56 -5.16 -4.64 18.48
N VAL A 57 -4.15 -4.43 19.33
CA VAL A 57 -2.86 -3.83 18.95
C VAL A 57 -2.22 -4.55 17.75
N GLY A 58 -2.24 -5.89 17.74
CA GLY A 58 -1.69 -6.67 16.63
C GLY A 58 -2.43 -6.46 15.32
N TYR A 59 -3.77 -6.41 15.35
CA TYR A 59 -4.58 -6.16 14.16
C TYR A 59 -4.39 -4.73 13.65
N PHE A 60 -4.44 -3.74 14.55
CA PHE A 60 -4.19 -2.33 14.25
C PHE A 60 -2.83 -2.14 13.56
N ALA A 61 -1.76 -2.64 14.18
CA ALA A 61 -0.41 -2.53 13.64
C ALA A 61 -0.29 -3.22 12.27
N THR A 62 -0.90 -4.40 12.13
CA THR A 62 -0.92 -5.13 10.86
C THR A 62 -1.63 -4.33 9.76
N MET A 63 -2.80 -3.74 10.03
CA MET A 63 -3.54 -2.94 9.04
C MET A 63 -2.83 -1.63 8.69
N VAL A 64 -2.17 -0.96 9.64
CA VAL A 64 -1.36 0.24 9.37
C VAL A 64 -0.13 -0.11 8.53
N LEU A 65 0.59 -1.19 8.86
CA LEU A 65 1.71 -1.66 8.05
C LEU A 65 1.23 -2.08 6.66
N PHE A 66 0.08 -2.73 6.56
CA PHE A 66 -0.53 -3.12 5.29
C PHE A 66 -0.82 -1.89 4.42
N LEU A 67 -1.46 -0.86 4.98
CA LEU A 67 -1.71 0.42 4.30
C LEU A 67 -0.42 1.03 3.73
N VAL A 68 0.61 1.19 4.57
CA VAL A 68 1.85 1.86 4.18
C VAL A 68 2.60 1.06 3.12
N THR A 69 2.76 -0.25 3.33
CA THR A 69 3.49 -1.12 2.41
C THR A 69 2.76 -1.33 1.08
N ALA A 70 1.44 -1.49 1.10
CA ALA A 70 0.62 -1.60 -0.11
C ALA A 70 0.64 -0.31 -0.92
N THR A 71 0.55 0.85 -0.25
CA THR A 71 0.64 2.16 -0.90
C THR A 71 2.00 2.32 -1.58
N PHE A 72 3.10 2.07 -0.85
CA PHE A 72 4.44 2.13 -1.43
C PHE A 72 4.57 1.18 -2.63
N HIS A 73 4.23 -0.09 -2.45
CA HIS A 73 4.41 -1.14 -3.45
C HIS A 73 3.62 -0.85 -4.72
N GLY A 74 2.33 -0.50 -4.57
CA GLY A 74 1.44 -0.18 -5.68
C GLY A 74 1.88 1.07 -6.42
N VAL A 75 2.12 2.17 -5.68
CA VAL A 75 2.51 3.45 -6.28
C VAL A 75 3.86 3.36 -7.00
N ASN A 76 4.87 2.75 -6.37
CA ASN A 76 6.18 2.56 -6.98
C ASN A 76 6.09 1.61 -8.19
N GLY A 77 5.29 0.55 -8.11
CA GLY A 77 5.01 -0.36 -9.23
C GLY A 77 4.41 0.36 -10.44
N VAL A 78 3.36 1.15 -10.22
CA VAL A 78 2.69 1.95 -11.28
C VAL A 78 3.66 2.96 -11.89
N TYR A 79 4.40 3.71 -11.07
CA TYR A 79 5.39 4.67 -11.57
C TYR A 79 6.42 3.98 -12.49
N ASN A 80 6.96 2.84 -12.06
CA ASN A 80 7.95 2.12 -12.85
C ASN A 80 7.35 1.48 -14.11
N ALA A 81 6.10 1.02 -14.08
CA ALA A 81 5.40 0.55 -15.28
C ALA A 81 5.25 1.67 -16.33
N LEU A 82 4.90 2.89 -15.91
CA LEU A 82 4.77 4.04 -16.81
C LEU A 82 6.13 4.48 -17.39
N ILE A 83 7.19 4.46 -16.58
CA ILE A 83 8.56 4.70 -17.05
C ILE A 83 8.93 3.68 -18.14
N ASN A 84 8.66 2.40 -17.90
CA ASN A 84 8.94 1.31 -18.84
C ASN A 84 8.13 1.42 -20.15
N GLN A 85 7.00 2.13 -20.13
CA GLN A 85 6.21 2.45 -21.33
C GLN A 85 6.73 3.70 -22.09
N GLY A 86 7.86 4.29 -21.66
CA GLY A 86 8.49 5.42 -22.33
C GLY A 86 8.08 6.80 -21.79
N LEU A 87 7.53 6.88 -20.58
CA LEU A 87 7.20 8.17 -19.95
C LEU A 87 8.47 8.97 -19.63
N THR A 88 8.64 10.13 -20.26
CA THR A 88 9.84 10.99 -20.14
C THR A 88 9.51 12.48 -19.97
N GLY A 89 10.55 13.31 -19.78
CA GLY A 89 10.44 14.77 -19.72
C GLY A 89 9.51 15.29 -18.62
N THR A 90 8.81 16.40 -18.90
CA THR A 90 7.88 17.05 -17.95
C THR A 90 6.75 16.13 -17.50
N ARG A 91 6.26 15.25 -18.38
CA ARG A 91 5.19 14.29 -18.05
C ARG A 91 5.64 13.29 -16.97
N LYS A 92 6.87 12.79 -17.05
CA LYS A 92 7.48 11.95 -16.01
C LYS A 92 7.52 12.67 -14.65
N ALA A 93 7.93 13.93 -14.63
CA ALA A 93 7.99 14.72 -13.41
C ALA A 93 6.60 14.97 -12.80
N ALA A 94 5.62 15.32 -13.64
CA ALA A 94 4.24 15.53 -13.21
C ALA A 94 3.64 14.25 -12.60
N VAL A 95 3.74 13.12 -13.31
CA VAL A 95 3.25 11.82 -12.82
C VAL A 95 3.92 11.41 -11.51
N LYS A 96 5.25 11.57 -11.40
CA LYS A 96 5.98 11.30 -10.16
C LYS A 96 5.36 12.04 -8.98
N TRP A 97 5.16 13.36 -9.12
CA TRP A 97 4.66 14.17 -8.02
C TRP A 97 3.19 13.92 -7.71
N ILE A 98 2.36 13.70 -8.73
CA ILE A 98 0.96 13.29 -8.53
C ILE A 98 0.89 12.01 -7.71
N LEU A 99 1.67 10.99 -8.09
CA LEU A 99 1.72 9.71 -7.39
C LEU A 99 2.24 9.83 -5.95
N VAL A 100 3.26 10.67 -5.72
CA VAL A 100 3.79 10.93 -4.38
C VAL A 100 2.75 11.62 -3.50
N ILE A 101 2.09 12.67 -3.99
CA ILE A 101 1.08 13.42 -3.25
C ILE A 101 -0.14 12.54 -2.96
N ALA A 102 -0.62 11.80 -3.96
CA ALA A 102 -1.74 10.87 -3.79
C ALA A 102 -1.41 9.76 -2.78
N GLY A 103 -0.21 9.17 -2.86
CA GLY A 103 0.24 8.16 -1.90
C GLY A 103 0.37 8.71 -0.48
N ALA A 104 0.91 9.91 -0.31
CA ALA A 104 1.00 10.57 1.00
C ALA A 104 -0.39 10.87 1.57
N ALA A 105 -1.30 11.40 0.75
CA ALA A 105 -2.69 11.68 1.16
C ALA A 105 -3.42 10.39 1.58
N LEU A 106 -3.24 9.30 0.83
CA LEU A 106 -3.81 7.99 1.15
C LEU A 106 -3.30 7.47 2.50
N ILE A 107 -1.99 7.55 2.76
CA ILE A 107 -1.41 7.12 4.03
C ILE A 107 -1.94 7.96 5.19
N VAL A 108 -1.93 9.29 5.06
CA VAL A 108 -2.41 10.20 6.13
C VAL A 108 -3.89 9.95 6.44
N GLN A 109 -4.74 9.92 5.41
CA GLN A 109 -6.17 9.68 5.60
C GLN A 109 -6.44 8.27 6.12
N GLY A 110 -5.72 7.26 5.63
CA GLY A 110 -5.87 5.88 6.11
C GLY A 110 -5.44 5.72 7.57
N ILE A 111 -4.35 6.35 8.00
CA ILE A 111 -3.93 6.36 9.41
C ILE A 111 -4.96 7.09 10.27
N ARG A 112 -5.48 8.25 9.82
CA ARG A 112 -6.53 8.99 10.54
C ARG A 112 -7.76 8.11 10.76
N VAL A 113 -8.19 7.39 9.73
CA VAL A 113 -9.32 6.44 9.84
C VAL A 113 -8.96 5.29 10.77
N ALA A 114 -7.76 4.70 10.65
CA ALA A 114 -7.35 3.60 11.51
C ALA A 114 -7.37 3.99 13.00
N VAL A 115 -6.88 5.19 13.33
CA VAL A 115 -6.91 5.74 14.68
C VAL A 115 -8.34 6.01 15.14
N ALA A 116 -9.19 6.59 14.29
CA ALA A 116 -10.59 6.84 14.62
C ALA A 116 -11.41 5.55 14.84
N MET A 117 -10.94 4.41 14.33
CA MET A 117 -11.59 3.11 14.46
C MET A 117 -11.08 2.30 15.65
N THR A 118 -10.18 2.83 16.48
CA THR A 118 -9.65 2.11 17.65
C THR A 118 -9.91 2.88 18.94
N ASN A 119 -9.76 2.21 20.08
CA ASN A 119 -9.79 2.79 21.42
C ASN A 119 -8.44 2.65 22.15
N LEU A 120 -7.36 2.41 21.40
CA LEU A 120 -5.99 2.24 21.93
C LEU A 120 -5.32 3.55 22.36
N LEU A 121 -5.90 4.69 22.00
CA LEU A 121 -5.44 6.05 22.30
C LEU A 121 -6.59 6.80 22.99
#